data_AF-K0S6X0-F1
#
_entry.id   AF-K0S6X0-F1
#
_cell.length_a   1.000
_cell.length_b   1.000
_cell.length_c   1.000
_cell.angle_alpha   90.00
_cell.angle_beta   90.00
_cell.angle_gamma   90.00
#
_symmetry.space_group_name_H-M   'P 1'
#
loop_
_entity.id
_entity.type
_entity.pdbx_description
1 polymer ?
#
loop_
_entity_poly.entity_id
_entity_poly.type
_entity_poly.pdbx_seq_one_letter_code
_entity_poly.pdbx_strand_id
1 'polypeptide(L)'
;MSPEIYVNSDSFDGFAVDLWAAGVILYIMLTGFPPYDVPSMEDERFEIICNGDLVRQLEAWDIHLTEEAGNLLQWMLMPNPYDRPTLAQVMWHDWVANEEVQPP
;
A
#
# COMPACT_ATOMS: atom_id res chain seq x y z
N MET A 1 -10.95 1.33 -0.15
CA MET A 1 -11.27 2.64 0.45
C MET A 1 -10.20 2.95 1.49
N SER A 2 -9.74 4.20 1.59
CA SER A 2 -8.75 4.59 2.60
C SER A 2 -9.36 4.65 4.01
N PRO A 3 -8.56 4.50 5.08
CA PRO A 3 -9.05 4.41 6.46
C PRO A 3 -9.83 5.65 6.90
N GLU A 4 -9.31 6.85 6.59
CA GLU A 4 -9.90 8.14 6.99
C GLU A 4 -11.25 8.43 6.32
N ILE A 5 -11.45 7.92 5.10
CA ILE A 5 -12.75 7.99 4.40
C ILE A 5 -13.72 6.99 5.01
N TYR A 6 -13.27 5.79 5.35
CA TYR A 6 -14.11 4.76 5.95
C TYR A 6 -14.69 5.19 7.30
N VAL A 7 -13.91 5.87 8.14
CA VAL A 7 -14.37 6.42 9.43
C VAL A 7 -15.16 7.74 9.29
N ASN A 8 -15.43 8.18 8.06
CA ASN A 8 -16.18 9.40 7.74
C ASN A 8 -15.60 10.67 8.40
N SER A 9 -14.31 10.93 8.19
CA SER A 9 -13.64 12.14 8.70
C SER A 9 -14.18 13.41 8.03
N ASP A 10 -14.43 14.46 8.83
CA ASP A 10 -14.99 15.74 8.34
C ASP A 10 -14.06 16.49 7.35
N SER A 11 -12.76 16.19 7.37
CA SER A 11 -11.76 16.73 6.46
C SER A 11 -10.71 15.67 6.11
N PHE A 12 -10.33 15.58 4.83
CA PHE A 12 -9.30 14.67 4.35
C PHE A 12 -8.46 15.32 3.24
N ASP A 13 -7.25 14.80 3.03
CA ASP A 13 -6.42 15.14 1.88
C ASP A 13 -6.76 14.19 0.71
N GLY A 14 -7.37 14.73 -0.34
CA GLY A 14 -7.77 13.95 -1.52
C GLY A 14 -6.59 13.26 -2.22
N PHE A 15 -5.41 13.89 -2.25
CA PHE A 15 -4.24 13.29 -2.87
C PHE A 15 -3.75 12.08 -2.06
N ALA A 16 -3.73 12.18 -0.73
CA ALA A 16 -3.35 11.06 0.13
C ALA A 16 -4.35 9.89 0.06
N VAL A 17 -5.65 10.18 -0.12
CA VAL A 17 -6.70 9.18 -0.35
C VAL A 17 -6.50 8.46 -1.68
N ASP A 18 -6.22 9.22 -2.75
CA ASP A 18 -5.96 8.66 -4.08
C ASP A 18 -4.70 7.80 -4.09
N LEU A 19 -3.66 8.19 -3.35
CA LEU A 19 -2.41 7.41 -3.23
C LEU A 19 -2.64 6.09 -2.50
N TRP A 20 -3.49 6.08 -1.46
CA TRP A 20 -3.91 4.83 -0.83
C TRP A 20 -4.65 3.93 -1.83
N ALA A 21 -5.60 4.49 -2.59
CA ALA A 21 -6.35 3.73 -3.59
C ALA A 21 -5.42 3.15 -4.68
N ALA A 22 -4.44 3.94 -5.14
CA ALA A 22 -3.41 3.46 -6.06
C ALA A 22 -2.58 2.32 -5.46
N GLY A 23 -2.23 2.39 -4.17
CA GLY A 23 -1.54 1.31 -3.44
C GLY A 23 -2.38 0.02 -3.39
N VAL A 24 -3.69 0.13 -3.15
CA VAL A 24 -4.61 -1.03 -3.18
C VAL A 24 -4.67 -1.65 -4.58
N ILE A 25 -4.75 -0.83 -5.64
CA ILE A 25 -4.75 -1.34 -7.01
C ILE A 25 -3.41 -2.01 -7.34
N LEU A 26 -2.28 -1.41 -6.95
CA LEU A 26 -0.96 -1.99 -7.14
C LEU A 26 -0.83 -3.35 -6.42
N TYR A 27 -1.30 -3.43 -5.18
CA TYR A 27 -1.36 -4.70 -4.44
C TYR A 27 -2.11 -5.78 -5.25
N ILE A 28 -3.28 -5.44 -5.78
CA ILE A 28 -4.10 -6.38 -6.55
C ILE A 28 -3.37 -6.80 -7.84
N MET A 29 -2.69 -5.89 -8.51
CA MET A 29 -1.93 -6.22 -9.72
C MET A 29 -0.79 -7.19 -9.45
N LEU A 30 -0.12 -7.06 -8.30
CA LEU A 30 1.04 -7.88 -7.93
C LEU A 30 0.65 -9.24 -7.31
N THR A 31 -0.49 -9.32 -6.63
CA THR A 31 -0.88 -10.50 -5.85
C THR A 31 -2.09 -11.25 -6.41
N GLY A 32 -2.93 -10.56 -7.19
CA GLY A 32 -4.17 -11.10 -7.77
C GLY A 32 -5.40 -11.02 -6.85
N PHE A 33 -5.31 -10.46 -5.64
CA PHE A 33 -6.42 -10.37 -4.69
C PHE A 33 -6.36 -9.09 -3.84
N PRO A 34 -7.46 -8.68 -3.18
CA PRO A 34 -7.46 -7.45 -2.38
C PRO A 34 -6.62 -7.59 -1.10
N PRO A 35 -5.98 -6.49 -0.64
CA PRO A 35 -5.13 -6.51 0.55
C PRO A 35 -5.88 -6.77 1.85
N TYR A 36 -7.16 -6.39 1.92
CA TYR A 36 -8.04 -6.54 3.09
C TYR A 36 -9.50 -6.50 2.62
N ASP A 37 -10.43 -6.99 3.44
CA ASP A 37 -11.87 -6.94 3.18
C ASP A 37 -12.46 -5.60 3.64
N VAL A 38 -12.03 -5.11 4.81
CA VAL A 38 -12.51 -3.85 5.41
C VAL A 38 -11.33 -3.03 5.94
N PRO A 39 -11.27 -1.71 5.69
CA PRO A 39 -10.21 -0.85 6.22
C PRO A 39 -10.46 -0.52 7.71
N SER A 40 -10.43 -1.54 8.56
CA SER A 40 -10.71 -1.50 10.00
C SER A 40 -9.74 -2.40 10.74
N MET A 41 -9.36 -2.04 11.98
CA MET A 41 -8.51 -2.87 12.83
C MET A 41 -9.16 -4.21 13.24
N GLU A 42 -10.43 -4.41 12.93
CA GLU A 42 -11.11 -5.71 13.08
C GLU A 42 -10.73 -6.71 11.97
N ASP A 43 -10.16 -6.22 10.86
CA ASP A 43 -9.62 -7.03 9.77
C ASP A 43 -8.12 -7.26 10.01
N GLU A 44 -7.74 -8.52 10.26
CA GLU A 44 -6.36 -8.93 10.55
C GLU A 44 -5.38 -8.52 9.43
N ARG A 45 -5.81 -8.55 8.16
CA ARG A 45 -4.93 -8.17 7.06
C ARG A 45 -4.68 -6.67 7.05
N PHE A 46 -5.71 -5.89 7.37
CA PHE A 46 -5.58 -4.44 7.50
C PHE A 46 -4.68 -4.06 8.68
N GLU A 47 -4.82 -4.74 9.82
CA GLU A 47 -3.96 -4.54 11.00
C GLU A 47 -2.48 -4.79 10.65
N ILE A 48 -2.17 -5.89 9.96
CA ILE A 48 -0.81 -6.22 9.50
C ILE A 48 -0.22 -5.09 8.63
N ILE A 49 -1.00 -4.55 7.70
CA ILE A 49 -0.56 -3.45 6.82
C ILE A 49 -0.26 -2.20 7.64
N CYS A 50 -1.13 -1.89 8.62
CA CYS A 50 -0.94 -0.74 9.51
C CYS A 50 0.31 -0.87 10.39
N ASN A 51 0.71 -2.09 10.73
CA ASN A 51 1.91 -2.37 11.52
C ASN A 51 3.20 -2.37 10.69
N GLY A 52 3.13 -2.24 9.38
CA GLY A 52 4.30 -2.25 8.51
C GLY A 52 4.77 -3.65 8.09
N ASP A 53 3.95 -4.68 8.32
CA ASP A 53 4.31 -6.10 8.16
C ASP A 53 3.79 -6.71 6.83
N LEU A 54 3.36 -5.90 5.86
CA LEU A 54 2.78 -6.37 4.59
C LEU A 54 3.73 -7.33 3.84
N VAL A 55 5.01 -6.96 3.70
CA VAL A 55 5.98 -7.77 2.93
C VAL A 55 6.15 -9.15 3.56
N ARG A 56 6.27 -9.19 4.89
CA ARG A 56 6.38 -10.42 5.66
C ARG A 56 5.14 -11.31 5.52
N GLN A 57 3.94 -10.71 5.44
CA GLN A 57 2.70 -11.44 5.21
C GLN A 57 2.66 -12.07 3.82
N LEU A 58 3.09 -11.33 2.79
CA LEU A 58 3.13 -11.84 1.42
C LEU A 58 4.10 -13.02 1.28
N GLU A 59 5.29 -12.93 1.89
CA GLU A 59 6.25 -14.04 1.95
C GLU A 59 5.66 -15.28 2.62
N ALA A 60 4.90 -15.10 3.71
CA ALA A 60 4.22 -16.20 4.40
C ALA A 60 3.13 -16.88 3.54
N TRP A 61 2.66 -16.20 2.50
CA TRP A 61 1.72 -16.73 1.51
C TRP A 61 2.39 -17.20 0.22
N ASP A 62 3.71 -17.35 0.22
CA ASP A 62 4.52 -17.77 -0.93
C ASP A 62 4.51 -16.76 -2.10
N ILE A 63 4.14 -15.51 -1.83
CA ILE A 63 4.14 -14.41 -2.81
C ILE A 63 5.41 -13.59 -2.61
N HIS A 64 6.29 -13.64 -3.60
CA HIS A 64 7.60 -13.02 -3.54
C HIS A 64 7.60 -11.77 -4.41
N LEU A 65 7.71 -10.61 -3.78
CA LEU A 65 7.95 -9.35 -4.45
C LEU A 65 9.45 -9.03 -4.38
N THR A 66 9.94 -8.17 -5.28
CA THR A 66 11.26 -7.57 -5.06
C THR A 66 11.22 -6.68 -3.82
N GLU A 67 12.38 -6.46 -3.20
CA GLU A 67 12.49 -5.60 -2.01
C GLU A 67 11.94 -4.20 -2.29
N GLU A 68 12.25 -3.64 -3.46
CA GLU A 68 11.79 -2.32 -3.87
C GLU A 68 10.27 -2.27 -4.10
N ALA A 69 9.68 -3.33 -4.65
CA ALA A 69 8.23 -3.41 -4.85
C ALA A 69 7.50 -3.45 -3.51
N GLY A 70 7.96 -4.30 -2.60
CA GLY A 70 7.40 -4.44 -1.25
C GLY A 70 7.50 -3.14 -0.45
N ASN A 71 8.67 -2.49 -0.50
CA ASN A 71 8.90 -1.21 0.16
C ASN A 71 7.98 -0.09 -0.36
N LEU A 72 7.86 0.04 -1.69
CA LEU A 72 6.94 1.02 -2.28
C LEU A 72 5.49 0.75 -1.83
N LEU A 73 5.07 -0.51 -1.92
CA LEU A 73 3.70 -0.91 -1.61
C LEU A 73 3.34 -0.65 -0.15
N GLN A 74 4.24 -0.98 0.77
CA GLN A 74 4.07 -0.69 2.20
C GLN A 74 4.02 0.83 2.46
N TRP A 75 4.85 1.62 1.77
CA TRP A 75 4.87 3.07 1.93
C TRP A 75 3.57 3.73 1.43
N MET A 76 3.03 3.28 0.30
CA MET A 76 1.74 3.76 -0.23
C MET A 76 0.56 3.43 0.70
N LEU A 77 0.65 2.33 1.46
CA LEU A 77 -0.39 1.83 2.36
C LEU A 77 -0.14 2.20 3.84
N MET A 78 0.60 3.28 4.09
CA MET A 78 0.73 3.81 5.46
C MET A 78 -0.62 4.32 5.99
N PRO A 79 -1.04 3.93 7.21
CA PRO A 79 -2.36 4.28 7.74
C PRO A 79 -2.52 5.79 7.93
N ASN A 80 -1.48 6.45 8.42
CA ASN A 80 -1.45 7.89 8.56
C ASN A 80 -1.25 8.57 7.19
N PRO A 81 -2.18 9.42 6.71
CA PRO A 81 -2.06 10.07 5.41
C PRO A 81 -0.83 10.96 5.26
N TYR A 82 -0.27 11.48 6.36
CA TYR A 82 0.93 12.32 6.33
C TYR A 82 2.24 11.53 6.14
N ASP A 83 2.21 10.23 6.39
CA ASP A 83 3.36 9.35 6.21
C ASP A 83 3.38 8.69 4.81
N ARG A 84 2.29 8.86 4.03
CA ARG A 84 2.17 8.35 2.66
C ARG A 84 3.04 9.18 1.69
N PRO A 85 3.56 8.57 0.62
CA PRO A 85 4.25 9.30 -0.42
C PRO A 85 3.30 10.21 -1.18
N THR A 86 3.83 11.31 -1.71
CA THR A 86 3.21 12.04 -2.82
C THR A 86 3.41 11.28 -4.13
N LEU A 87 2.59 11.57 -5.14
CA LEU A 87 2.76 10.99 -6.48
C LEU A 87 4.17 11.24 -7.05
N ALA A 88 4.73 12.44 -6.86
CA ALA A 88 6.07 12.76 -7.33
C ALA A 88 7.14 11.87 -6.66
N GLN A 89 6.98 11.58 -5.37
CA GLN A 89 7.86 10.66 -4.65
C GLN A 89 7.71 9.22 -5.14
N VAL A 90 6.49 8.76 -5.43
CA VAL A 90 6.26 7.43 -6.03
C VAL A 90 6.98 7.32 -7.38
N MET A 91 6.87 8.33 -8.24
CA MET A 91 7.51 8.34 -9.57
C MET A 91 9.04 8.33 -9.52
N TRP A 92 9.64 8.71 -8.39
CA TRP A 92 11.08 8.66 -8.15
C TRP A 92 11.53 7.45 -7.33
N HIS A 93 10.60 6.60 -6.90
CA HIS A 93 10.96 5.39 -6.19
C HIS A 93 11.68 4.41 -7.13
N ASP A 94 12.70 3.71 -6.63
CA ASP A 94 13.57 2.85 -7.43
C ASP A 94 12.77 1.80 -8.22
N TRP A 95 11.75 1.19 -7.60
CA TRP A 95 10.86 0.24 -8.30
C TRP A 95 10.17 0.80 -9.55
N VAL A 96 9.89 2.11 -9.58
CA VAL A 96 9.21 2.76 -10.71
C VAL A 96 10.20 3.34 -11.72
N ALA A 97 11.29 3.93 -11.22
CA ALA A 97 12.22 4.69 -12.04
C ALA A 97 13.39 3.85 -12.60
N ASN A 98 13.71 2.71 -11.99
CA ASN A 98 14.83 1.88 -12.41
C ASN A 98 14.39 0.82 -13.43
N GLU A 99 14.87 0.96 -14.66
CA GLU A 99 14.59 0.01 -15.76
C GLU A 99 15.18 -1.40 -15.53
N GLU A 100 16.12 -1.54 -14.59
CA GLU A 100 16.72 -2.83 -14.25
C GLU A 100 15.90 -3.63 -13.22
N VAL A 101 15.00 -2.98 -12.48
CA VAL A 101 14.12 -3.66 -11.52
C VAL A 101 12.98 -4.32 -12.29
N GLN A 102 13.06 -5.65 -12.44
CA GLN A 102 12.01 -6.38 -13.12
C GLN A 102 10.80 -6.58 -12.20
N PRO A 103 9.56 -6.46 -12.73
CA PRO A 103 8.39 -6.87 -11.99
C PRO A 103 8.47 -8.37 -11.66
N PRO A 104 7.90 -8.80 -10.52
CA PRO A 104 7.86 -10.19 -10.10
C PRO A 104 7.11 -11.11 -11.07
#